data_AF-A0A7S1C1J3-F1
#
_entry.id   AF-A0A7S1C1J3-F1
#
_cell.length_a   1.000
_cell.length_b   1.000
_cell.length_c   1.000
_cell.angle_alpha   90.00
_cell.angle_beta   90.00
_cell.angle_gamma   90.00
#
_symmetry.space_group_name_H-M   'P 1'
#
loop_
_entity.id
_entity.type
_entity.pdbx_description
1 polymer ?
#
loop_
_entity_poly.entity_id
_entity_poly.type
_entity_poly.pdbx_seq_one_letter_code
_entity_poly.pdbx_strand_id
1 'polypeptide(L)'
;QQWQLPDHTSFFWNPSTGATSEKVKLAPEPLLGGILADEVGLGKTVEMLALVMANQHSPPLLPERCTFESCDEELLLDAEAKLPTVQGFQYPLVESRATLVVAPRNILHQWAHEIRRHAPTAHVCIYDGKGSRNPLSMLQLALADFVLVTYGVLKREVHMRLPEGVASMTRHGRYLQTGKDRTAMLSAEGRDRVSPI
;
A
#
# COMPACT_ATOMS: atom_id res chain seq x y z
N GLN A 1 -21.79 15.67 -16.12
CA GLN A 1 -22.80 16.20 -17.05
C GLN A 1 -22.22 17.41 -17.75
N GLN A 2 -22.56 17.65 -19.02
CA GLN A 2 -22.13 18.84 -19.76
C GLN A 2 -23.15 19.96 -19.57
N TRP A 3 -22.66 21.16 -19.29
CA TRP A 3 -23.45 22.38 -19.07
C TRP A 3 -22.96 23.46 -20.03
N GLN A 4 -23.87 24.32 -20.47
CA GLN A 4 -23.58 25.46 -21.34
C GLN A 4 -23.97 26.76 -20.65
N LEU A 5 -23.08 27.74 -20.70
CA LEU A 5 -23.29 29.10 -20.23
C LEU A 5 -23.96 29.95 -21.33
N PRO A 6 -24.58 31.10 -21.00
CA PRO A 6 -25.23 31.99 -21.96
C PRO A 6 -24.30 32.55 -23.05
N ASP A 7 -22.99 32.55 -22.81
CA ASP A 7 -21.93 32.95 -23.75
C ASP A 7 -21.52 31.81 -24.70
N HIS A 8 -22.26 30.71 -24.73
CA HIS A 8 -21.97 29.47 -25.47
C HIS A 8 -20.75 28.68 -24.99
N THR A 9 -20.14 29.05 -23.85
CA THR A 9 -19.05 28.28 -23.26
C THR A 9 -19.59 27.01 -22.62
N SER A 10 -19.02 25.85 -22.96
CA SER A 10 -19.40 24.58 -22.34
C SER A 10 -18.41 24.12 -21.28
N PHE A 11 -18.91 23.60 -20.17
CA PHE A 11 -18.10 22.97 -19.14
C PHE A 11 -18.75 21.66 -18.65
N PHE A 12 -17.93 20.80 -18.09
CA PHE A 12 -18.32 19.58 -17.41
C PHE A 12 -18.37 19.84 -15.92
N TRP A 13 -19.45 19.38 -15.30
CA TRP A 13 -19.61 19.41 -13.86
C TRP A 13 -19.79 17.99 -13.32
N ASN A 14 -19.06 17.69 -12.25
CA ASN A 14 -19.22 16.48 -11.47
C ASN A 14 -19.97 16.83 -10.17
N PRO A 15 -21.27 16.48 -10.06
CA PRO A 15 -22.08 16.81 -8.88
C PRO A 15 -21.53 16.23 -7.58
N SER A 16 -20.95 15.03 -7.64
CA SER A 16 -20.44 14.30 -6.48
C SER A 16 -19.17 14.90 -5.90
N THR A 17 -18.42 15.69 -6.68
CA THR A 17 -17.15 16.30 -6.25
C THR A 17 -17.16 17.83 -6.30
N GLY A 18 -18.19 18.44 -6.88
CA GLY A 18 -18.26 19.89 -7.13
C GLY A 18 -17.21 20.40 -8.14
N ALA A 19 -16.48 19.50 -8.80
CA ALA A 19 -15.44 19.87 -9.76
C ALA A 19 -16.05 20.30 -11.09
N THR A 20 -15.53 21.40 -11.64
CA THR A 20 -15.81 21.86 -13.01
C THR A 20 -14.58 21.66 -13.89
N SER A 21 -14.77 21.42 -15.18
CA SER A 21 -13.69 21.31 -16.16
C SER A 21 -14.18 21.69 -17.53
N GLU A 22 -13.40 22.43 -18.30
CA GLU A 22 -13.73 22.76 -19.71
C GLU A 22 -13.59 21.54 -20.63
N LYS A 23 -12.76 20.56 -20.23
CA LYS A 23 -12.52 19.33 -20.99
C LYS A 23 -13.25 18.16 -20.33
N VAL A 24 -13.66 17.19 -21.14
CA VAL A 24 -14.11 15.89 -20.61
C VAL A 24 -12.95 15.30 -19.82
N LYS A 25 -13.13 15.15 -18.50
CA LYS A 25 -12.24 14.30 -17.71
C LYS A 25 -12.63 12.85 -18.00
N LEU A 26 -11.73 12.11 -18.64
CA LEU A 26 -11.82 10.66 -18.72
C LEU A 26 -11.84 10.09 -17.29
N ALA A 27 -12.52 8.95 -17.11
CA ALA A 27 -12.43 8.22 -15.85
C ALA A 27 -10.94 7.98 -15.54
N PRO A 28 -10.52 8.10 -14.27
CA PRO A 28 -9.16 7.73 -13.90
C PRO A 28 -8.88 6.30 -14.35
N GLU A 29 -7.62 5.99 -14.64
CA GLU A 29 -7.24 4.62 -14.95
C GLU A 29 -7.73 3.69 -13.82
N PRO A 30 -8.35 2.54 -14.17
CA PRO A 30 -8.86 1.63 -13.18
C PRO A 30 -7.73 1.22 -12.24
N LEU A 31 -7.99 1.32 -10.93
CA LEU A 31 -7.06 0.87 -9.91
C LEU A 31 -6.84 -0.64 -10.06
N LEU A 32 -5.60 -1.09 -9.89
CA LEU A 32 -5.29 -2.51 -9.84
C LEU A 32 -5.77 -3.08 -8.50
N GLY A 33 -6.57 -4.15 -8.58
CA GLY A 33 -7.12 -4.86 -7.42
C GLY A 33 -8.63 -4.67 -7.23
N GLY A 34 -9.15 -5.16 -6.10
CA GLY A 34 -10.58 -5.12 -5.80
C GLY A 34 -10.91 -5.66 -4.42
N ILE A 35 -12.21 -5.70 -4.11
CA ILE A 35 -12.75 -6.27 -2.87
C ILE A 35 -13.40 -7.60 -3.23
N LEU A 36 -12.93 -8.69 -2.61
CA LEU A 36 -13.57 -10.01 -2.67
C LEU A 36 -14.51 -10.16 -1.47
N ALA A 37 -15.82 -10.10 -1.71
CA ALA A 37 -16.85 -10.01 -0.68
C ALA A 37 -17.86 -11.16 -0.73
N ASP A 38 -17.37 -12.37 -1.00
CA ASP A 38 -18.22 -13.57 -1.09
C ASP A 38 -18.64 -14.10 0.29
N GLU A 39 -19.65 -14.96 0.29
CA GLU A 39 -20.11 -15.67 1.49
C GLU A 39 -18.99 -16.44 2.19
N VAL A 40 -19.09 -16.56 3.51
CA VAL A 40 -18.16 -17.36 4.31
C VAL A 40 -18.25 -18.82 3.89
N GLY A 41 -17.10 -19.47 3.72
CA GLY A 41 -17.05 -20.88 3.28
C GLY A 41 -16.86 -21.11 1.78
N LEU A 42 -16.99 -20.09 0.92
CA LEU A 42 -16.80 -20.21 -0.53
C LEU A 42 -15.34 -20.32 -1.00
N GLY A 43 -14.38 -20.47 -0.07
CA GLY A 43 -12.98 -20.72 -0.43
C GLY A 43 -12.19 -19.48 -0.86
N LYS A 44 -12.61 -18.27 -0.48
CA LYS A 44 -11.88 -17.00 -0.74
C LYS A 44 -10.37 -17.07 -0.47
N THR A 45 -9.96 -17.78 0.59
CA THR A 45 -8.55 -17.99 0.89
C THR A 45 -7.86 -18.71 -0.26
N VAL A 46 -8.42 -19.83 -0.73
CA VAL A 46 -7.85 -20.63 -1.83
C VAL A 46 -7.84 -19.82 -3.13
N GLU A 47 -8.88 -19.04 -3.40
CA GLU A 47 -8.92 -18.14 -4.56
C GLU A 47 -7.78 -17.10 -4.52
N MET A 48 -7.57 -16.46 -3.36
CA MET A 48 -6.46 -15.53 -3.17
C MET A 48 -5.10 -16.21 -3.32
N LEU A 49 -4.95 -17.45 -2.84
CA LEU A 49 -3.72 -18.22 -3.04
C LEU A 49 -3.49 -18.52 -4.52
N ALA A 50 -4.53 -18.93 -5.25
CA ALA A 50 -4.44 -19.16 -6.68
C ALA A 50 -4.02 -17.90 -7.44
N LEU A 51 -4.59 -16.74 -7.08
CA LEU A 51 -4.23 -15.45 -7.66
C LEU A 51 -2.74 -15.12 -7.44
N VAL A 52 -2.25 -15.25 -6.22
CA VAL A 52 -0.84 -14.97 -5.89
C VAL A 52 0.09 -15.93 -6.63
N MET A 53 -0.24 -17.22 -6.63
CA MET A 53 0.58 -18.24 -7.29
C MET A 53 0.58 -18.12 -8.81
N ALA A 54 -0.50 -17.60 -9.41
CA ALA A 54 -0.56 -17.31 -10.85
C ALA A 54 0.24 -16.05 -11.24
N ASN A 55 0.60 -15.19 -10.28
CA ASN A 55 1.26 -13.91 -10.51
C ASN A 55 2.52 -13.78 -9.65
N GLN A 56 3.37 -14.81 -9.66
CA GLN A 56 4.64 -14.77 -8.95
C GLN A 56 5.55 -13.70 -9.55
N HIS A 57 6.01 -12.78 -8.71
CA HIS A 57 6.96 -11.75 -9.10
C HIS A 57 8.36 -12.35 -9.26
N SER A 58 9.16 -11.76 -10.17
CA SER A 58 10.57 -12.12 -10.34
C SER A 58 11.30 -12.10 -9.00
N PRO A 59 12.21 -13.06 -8.74
CA PRO A 59 12.97 -13.07 -7.50
C PRO A 59 13.73 -11.76 -7.35
N PRO A 60 13.76 -11.16 -6.15
CA PRO A 60 14.57 -9.98 -5.92
C PRO A 60 16.03 -10.28 -6.26
N LEU A 61 16.75 -9.27 -6.74
CA LEU A 61 18.18 -9.36 -7.06
C LEU A 61 18.99 -9.52 -5.77
N LEU A 62 18.95 -10.73 -5.21
CA LEU A 62 19.68 -11.12 -4.01
C LEU A 62 20.93 -11.91 -4.41
N PRO A 63 21.99 -11.90 -3.57
CA PRO A 63 23.16 -12.75 -3.80
C PRO A 63 22.74 -14.22 -3.93
N GLU A 64 23.24 -14.95 -4.92
CA GLU A 64 22.85 -16.36 -5.26
C GLU A 64 22.82 -17.32 -4.06
N ARG A 65 23.60 -17.03 -3.02
CA ARG A 65 23.70 -17.81 -1.78
C ARG A 65 22.55 -17.60 -0.79
N CYS A 66 21.68 -16.62 -0.99
CA CYS A 66 20.59 -16.31 -0.07
C CYS A 66 19.35 -17.10 -0.51
N THR A 67 19.07 -18.21 0.17
CA THR A 67 17.87 -19.01 -0.09
C THR A 67 16.95 -18.96 1.12
N PHE A 68 15.66 -19.21 0.92
CA PHE A 68 14.73 -19.27 2.05
C PHE A 68 15.11 -20.38 3.05
N GLU A 69 15.68 -21.48 2.55
CA GLU A 69 16.14 -22.63 3.32
C GLU A 69 17.52 -22.43 3.95
N SER A 70 18.24 -21.34 3.65
CA SER A 70 19.53 -21.06 4.29
C SER A 70 19.29 -20.64 5.74
N CYS A 71 19.39 -21.61 6.65
CA CYS A 71 19.27 -21.41 8.10
C CYS A 71 20.46 -20.65 8.72
N ASP A 72 21.40 -20.18 7.91
CA ASP A 72 22.56 -19.43 8.38
C ASP A 72 22.20 -17.95 8.51
N GLU A 73 21.68 -17.60 9.68
CA GLU A 73 21.33 -16.22 10.04
C GLU A 73 22.54 -15.28 9.91
N GLU A 74 23.75 -15.75 10.17
CA GLU A 74 24.98 -14.98 10.08
C GLU A 74 25.28 -14.60 8.63
N LEU A 75 25.14 -15.55 7.69
CA LEU A 75 25.26 -15.27 6.25
C LEU A 75 24.21 -14.28 5.74
N LEU A 76 22.97 -14.35 6.25
CA LEU A 76 21.90 -13.45 5.85
C LEU A 76 22.14 -12.03 6.38
N LEU A 77 22.63 -11.88 7.62
CA LEU A 77 23.01 -10.59 8.18
C LEU A 77 24.19 -9.96 7.43
N ASP A 78 25.20 -10.77 7.10
CA ASP A 78 26.35 -10.35 6.30
C ASP A 78 25.97 -9.90 4.89
N ALA A 79 24.99 -10.56 4.28
CA ALA A 79 24.43 -10.18 3.00
C ALA A 79 23.62 -8.89 3.10
N GLU A 80 22.79 -8.74 4.13
CA GLU A 80 21.99 -7.54 4.40
C GLU A 80 22.88 -6.31 4.64
N ALA A 81 23.99 -6.46 5.37
CA ALA A 81 24.97 -5.40 5.60
C ALA A 81 25.65 -4.89 4.31
N LYS A 82 25.65 -5.69 3.24
CA LYS A 82 26.26 -5.36 1.94
C LYS A 82 25.25 -4.75 0.95
N LEU A 83 23.97 -4.66 1.32
CA LEU A 83 22.94 -4.09 0.44
C LEU A 83 23.10 -2.57 0.31
N PRO A 84 22.81 -1.99 -0.86
CA PRO A 84 22.90 -0.57 -1.07
C PRO A 84 21.87 0.16 -0.20
N THR A 85 22.35 1.05 0.68
CA THR A 85 21.48 1.96 1.42
C THR A 85 21.02 3.08 0.49
N VAL A 86 19.71 3.21 0.29
CA VAL A 86 19.12 4.30 -0.47
C VAL A 86 19.19 5.59 0.35
N GLN A 87 19.60 6.70 -0.27
CA GLN A 87 19.66 8.00 0.39
C GLN A 87 18.31 8.36 1.04
N GLY A 88 18.35 8.74 2.31
CA GLY A 88 17.15 9.10 3.09
C GLY A 88 16.52 7.95 3.90
N PHE A 89 17.04 6.73 3.81
CA PHE A 89 16.60 5.59 4.62
C PHE A 89 17.70 5.15 5.60
N GLN A 90 17.32 4.87 6.85
CA GLN A 90 18.23 4.42 7.91
C GLN A 90 18.64 2.94 7.77
N TYR A 91 18.04 2.20 6.85
CA TYR A 91 18.23 0.77 6.62
C TYR A 91 18.24 0.48 5.12
N PRO A 92 18.92 -0.60 4.68
CA PRO A 92 18.89 -1.01 3.28
C PRO A 92 17.44 -1.28 2.83
N LEU A 93 17.12 -0.86 1.61
CA LEU A 93 15.86 -1.21 0.98
C LEU A 93 16.08 -2.47 0.17
N VAL A 94 15.29 -3.49 0.50
CA VAL A 94 15.30 -4.79 -0.18
C VAL A 94 14.00 -4.90 -0.95
N GLU A 95 14.09 -5.14 -2.24
CA GLU A 95 12.91 -5.51 -3.03
C GLU A 95 12.40 -6.85 -2.52
N SER A 96 11.08 -6.97 -2.34
CA SER A 96 10.44 -8.20 -1.89
C SER A 96 9.42 -8.62 -2.93
N ARG A 97 9.44 -9.92 -3.26
CA ARG A 97 8.39 -10.56 -4.07
C ARG A 97 7.21 -11.07 -3.22
N ALA A 98 7.29 -10.91 -1.91
CA ALA A 98 6.32 -11.50 -1.00
C ALA A 98 4.97 -10.80 -1.10
N THR A 99 3.90 -11.58 -1.11
CA THR A 99 2.57 -11.06 -0.84
C THR A 99 2.39 -10.87 0.67
N LEU A 100 2.13 -9.63 1.08
CA LEU A 100 1.84 -9.30 2.46
C LEU A 100 0.38 -9.59 2.79
N VAL A 101 0.14 -10.54 3.68
CA VAL A 101 -1.20 -10.87 4.19
C VAL A 101 -1.36 -10.27 5.58
N VAL A 102 -2.25 -9.28 5.70
CA VAL A 102 -2.58 -8.65 6.97
C VAL A 102 -3.87 -9.26 7.50
N ALA A 103 -3.81 -9.88 8.68
CA ALA A 103 -4.95 -10.58 9.25
C ALA A 103 -5.03 -10.45 10.78
N PRO A 104 -6.21 -10.67 11.39
CA PRO A 104 -6.33 -10.83 12.84
C PRO A 104 -5.45 -11.98 13.37
N ARG A 105 -4.93 -11.84 14.60
CA ARG A 105 -3.99 -12.80 15.20
C ARG A 105 -4.54 -14.24 15.24
N ASN A 106 -5.84 -14.39 15.47
CA ASN A 106 -6.50 -15.70 15.60
C ASN A 106 -6.59 -16.49 14.29
N ILE A 107 -6.53 -15.84 13.11
CA ILE A 107 -6.60 -16.54 11.82
C ILE A 107 -5.25 -16.60 11.08
N LEU A 108 -4.18 -15.99 11.61
CA LEU A 108 -2.87 -16.03 10.96
C LEU A 108 -2.33 -17.45 10.79
N HIS A 109 -2.44 -18.28 11.83
CA HIS A 109 -2.00 -19.68 11.74
C HIS A 109 -2.87 -20.48 10.77
N GLN A 110 -4.16 -20.15 10.65
CA GLN A 110 -5.03 -20.75 9.65
C GLN A 110 -4.58 -20.39 8.23
N TRP A 111 -4.27 -19.12 7.96
CA TRP A 111 -3.66 -18.71 6.69
C TRP A 111 -2.37 -19.48 6.40
N ALA A 112 -1.48 -19.59 7.39
CA ALA A 112 -0.23 -20.33 7.23
C ALA A 112 -0.46 -21.83 6.95
N HIS A 113 -1.52 -22.42 7.51
CA HIS A 113 -1.90 -23.80 7.24
C HIS A 113 -2.47 -23.97 5.83
N GLU A 114 -3.40 -23.11 5.42
CA GLU A 114 -3.99 -23.13 4.08
C GLU A 114 -2.93 -22.93 2.98
N ILE A 115 -1.98 -22.02 3.19
CA ILE A 115 -0.84 -21.82 2.27
C ILE A 115 -0.03 -23.12 2.14
N ARG A 116 0.40 -23.71 3.26
CA ARG A 116 1.19 -24.96 3.21
C ARG A 116 0.42 -26.13 2.59
N ARG A 117 -0.90 -26.15 2.76
CA ARG A 117 -1.77 -27.19 2.21
C ARG A 117 -1.97 -27.04 0.69
N HIS A 118 -2.22 -25.83 0.22
CA HIS A 118 -2.61 -25.56 -1.18
C HIS A 118 -1.46 -25.08 -2.07
N ALA A 119 -0.37 -24.59 -1.47
CA ALA A 119 0.85 -24.14 -2.12
C ALA A 119 2.09 -24.65 -1.35
N PRO A 120 2.35 -25.98 -1.34
CA PRO A 120 3.40 -26.59 -0.51
C PRO A 120 4.82 -26.14 -0.88
N THR A 121 5.04 -25.64 -2.10
CA THR A 121 6.32 -25.11 -2.57
C THR A 121 6.50 -23.62 -2.25
N ALA A 122 5.47 -22.94 -1.73
CA ALA A 122 5.53 -21.53 -1.40
C ALA A 122 6.13 -21.32 -0.01
N HIS A 123 7.03 -20.35 0.09
CA HIS A 123 7.69 -20.00 1.34
C HIS A 123 6.83 -19.03 2.15
N VAL A 124 6.50 -19.39 3.39
CA VAL A 124 5.62 -18.58 4.26
C VAL A 124 6.29 -18.24 5.59
N CYS A 125 6.29 -16.95 5.92
CA CYS A 125 6.80 -16.40 7.17
C CYS A 125 5.69 -15.71 7.98
N ILE A 126 5.73 -15.86 9.30
CA ILE A 126 4.89 -15.07 10.21
C ILE A 126 5.77 -14.00 10.84
N TYR A 127 5.44 -12.73 10.58
CA TYR A 127 6.17 -11.59 11.12
C TYR A 127 5.50 -11.06 12.40
N ASP A 128 6.18 -11.25 13.53
CA ASP A 128 5.73 -10.80 14.86
C ASP A 128 6.25 -9.41 15.27
N GLY A 129 7.01 -8.75 14.39
CA GLY A 129 7.58 -7.42 14.63
C GLY A 129 9.06 -7.46 15.04
N LYS A 130 9.73 -6.30 14.95
CA LYS A 130 11.17 -6.14 15.24
C LYS A 130 11.54 -6.49 16.68
N GLY A 131 10.63 -6.25 17.63
CA GLY A 131 10.81 -6.57 19.04
C GLY A 131 10.42 -8.01 19.41
N SER A 132 10.21 -8.89 18.43
CA SER A 132 9.90 -10.29 18.67
C SER A 132 11.07 -11.01 19.35
N ARG A 133 10.76 -12.10 20.07
CA ARG A 133 11.77 -13.02 20.62
C ARG A 133 12.62 -13.67 19.54
N ASN A 134 12.05 -13.83 18.34
CA ASN A 134 12.74 -14.34 17.17
C ASN A 134 12.51 -13.34 16.02
N PRO A 135 13.30 -12.25 15.94
CA PRO A 135 13.14 -11.24 14.91
C PRO A 135 13.60 -11.78 13.55
N LEU A 136 12.75 -11.62 12.53
CA LEU A 136 13.12 -11.96 11.16
C LEU A 136 13.91 -10.81 10.53
N SER A 137 15.00 -11.14 9.81
CA SER A 137 15.78 -10.18 9.03
C SER A 137 15.00 -9.69 7.81
N MET A 138 15.41 -8.55 7.24
CA MET A 138 14.74 -8.02 6.04
C MET A 138 14.90 -8.97 4.87
N LEU A 139 16.05 -9.65 4.80
CA LEU A 139 16.36 -10.61 3.75
C LEU A 139 15.50 -11.88 3.86
N GLN A 140 15.27 -12.39 5.08
CA GLN A 140 14.36 -13.52 5.30
C GLN A 140 12.93 -13.20 4.83
N LEU A 141 12.46 -11.98 5.10
CA LEU A 141 11.15 -11.52 4.62
C LEU A 141 11.12 -11.36 3.10
N ALA A 142 12.21 -10.87 2.50
CA ALA A 142 12.32 -10.70 1.04
C ALA A 142 12.36 -12.04 0.28
N LEU A 143 12.88 -13.09 0.91
CA LEU A 143 12.96 -14.45 0.36
C LEU A 143 11.65 -15.24 0.46
N ALA A 144 10.67 -14.76 1.22
CA ALA A 144 9.36 -15.41 1.33
C ALA A 144 8.46 -15.14 0.12
N ASP A 145 7.52 -16.04 -0.16
CA ASP A 145 6.39 -15.83 -1.07
C ASP A 145 5.21 -15.16 -0.33
N PHE A 146 5.04 -15.49 0.94
CA PHE A 146 3.98 -14.96 1.80
C PHE A 146 4.58 -14.45 3.11
N VAL A 147 4.27 -13.20 3.46
CA VAL A 147 4.55 -12.64 4.77
C VAL A 147 3.22 -12.38 5.47
N LEU A 148 2.98 -13.08 6.57
CA LEU A 148 1.77 -12.96 7.35
C LEU A 148 2.02 -12.05 8.55
N VAL A 149 1.18 -11.03 8.74
CA VAL A 149 1.36 -10.03 9.80
C VAL A 149 0.03 -9.67 10.46
N THR A 150 0.07 -9.33 11.75
CA THR A 150 -1.11 -8.79 12.44
C THR A 150 -1.30 -7.29 12.18
N TYR A 151 -2.54 -6.82 12.19
CA TYR A 151 -2.84 -5.38 12.25
C TYR A 151 -2.12 -4.67 13.39
N GLY A 152 -1.97 -5.34 14.55
CA GLY A 152 -1.31 -4.77 15.72
C GLY A 152 0.19 -4.52 15.52
N VAL A 153 0.89 -5.45 14.88
CA VAL A 153 2.30 -5.26 14.48
C VAL A 153 2.37 -4.11 13.47
N LEU A 154 1.62 -4.19 12.38
CA LEU A 154 1.66 -3.18 11.32
C LEU A 154 1.40 -1.76 11.87
N LYS A 155 0.40 -1.59 12.73
CA LYS A 155 0.08 -0.29 13.35
C LYS A 155 1.24 0.29 14.18
N ARG A 156 1.97 -0.55 14.90
CA ARG A 156 3.14 -0.09 15.70
C ARG A 156 4.30 0.31 14.79
N GLU A 157 4.50 -0.40 13.69
CA GLU A 157 5.71 -0.26 12.87
C GLU A 157 5.58 0.67 11.68
N VAL A 158 4.36 0.97 11.21
CA VAL A 158 4.11 1.81 10.02
C VAL A 158 4.72 3.21 10.13
N HIS A 159 4.85 3.75 11.35
CA HIS A 159 5.41 5.08 11.59
C HIS A 159 6.94 5.08 11.75
N MET A 160 7.57 3.91 11.89
CA MET A 160 9.02 3.81 12.11
C MET A 160 9.86 4.08 10.86
N ARG A 161 9.23 4.38 9.70
CA ARG A 161 9.88 4.27 8.39
C ARG A 161 9.76 5.46 7.43
N LEU A 162 9.01 6.51 7.75
CA LEU A 162 8.89 7.63 6.83
C LEU A 162 9.94 8.69 7.20
N PRO A 163 10.89 9.03 6.30
CA PRO A 163 11.76 10.18 6.52
C PRO A 163 10.89 11.43 6.78
N GLU A 164 11.36 12.31 7.67
CA GLU A 164 10.68 13.55 7.99
C GLU A 164 10.35 14.30 6.68
N GLY A 165 9.05 14.42 6.37
CA GLY A 165 8.55 14.94 5.09
C GLY A 165 7.51 14.04 4.42
N VAL A 166 7.68 12.72 4.43
CA VAL A 166 6.71 11.78 3.82
C VAL A 166 5.61 11.38 4.81
N ALA A 167 5.89 11.46 6.11
CA ALA A 167 4.89 11.27 7.18
C ALA A 167 3.73 12.30 7.12
N SER A 168 3.93 13.43 6.43
CA SER A 168 2.87 14.42 6.15
C SER A 168 1.78 13.87 5.20
N MET A 169 2.08 12.81 4.44
CA MET A 169 1.15 12.19 3.49
C MET A 169 0.18 11.17 4.11
N THR A 170 0.51 10.61 5.27
CA THR A 170 -0.30 9.61 5.98
C THR A 170 -1.13 10.19 7.13
N ARG A 171 -1.07 11.51 7.37
CA ARG A 171 -2.11 12.16 8.16
C ARG A 171 -3.41 12.08 7.37
N HIS A 172 -4.43 11.59 8.04
CA HIS A 172 -5.85 11.47 7.70
C HIS A 172 -6.55 12.76 7.16
N GLY A 173 -5.83 13.71 6.56
CA GLY A 173 -6.33 15.02 6.14
C GLY A 173 -6.75 15.15 4.68
N ARG A 174 -6.24 14.34 3.74
CA ARG A 174 -6.43 14.66 2.32
C ARG A 174 -7.78 14.24 1.71
N TYR A 175 -8.48 13.28 2.31
CA TYR A 175 -9.85 12.93 1.90
C TYR A 175 -10.93 13.86 2.47
N LEU A 176 -10.61 14.68 3.48
CA LEU A 176 -11.55 15.62 4.11
C LEU A 176 -11.22 17.11 3.85
N GLN A 177 -10.03 17.45 3.33
CA GLN A 177 -9.63 18.85 3.08
C GLN A 177 -10.00 19.40 1.71
N THR A 178 -10.43 18.58 0.74
CA THR A 178 -10.89 19.08 -0.57
C THR A 178 -12.21 19.86 -0.52
N GLY A 179 -12.79 20.04 0.66
CA GLY A 179 -14.00 20.84 0.90
C GLY A 179 -13.79 22.17 1.66
N LYS A 180 -12.59 22.46 2.20
CA LYS A 180 -12.39 23.66 3.06
C LYS A 180 -11.51 24.75 2.45
N ASP A 181 -10.65 24.44 1.49
CA ASP A 181 -9.69 25.43 0.96
C ASP A 181 -10.24 26.32 -0.17
N ARG A 182 -11.49 26.09 -0.62
CA ARG A 182 -12.12 26.96 -1.64
C ARG A 182 -12.89 28.15 -1.07
N THR A 183 -13.16 28.18 0.23
CA THR A 183 -13.86 29.31 0.86
C THR A 183 -12.92 30.47 1.19
N ALA A 184 -11.61 30.23 1.29
CA ALA A 184 -10.62 31.28 1.57
C ALA A 184 -10.14 32.04 0.31
N MET A 185 -10.25 31.43 -0.88
CA MET A 185 -9.79 32.05 -2.13
C MET A 185 -10.85 32.93 -2.81
N LEU A 186 -12.12 32.85 -2.38
CA LEU A 186 -13.22 33.71 -2.88
C LEU A 186 -13.44 34.97 -2.03
N SER A 187 -12.60 35.23 -1.02
CA SER A 187 -12.67 36.46 -0.21
C SER A 187 -11.59 37.50 -0.56
N ALA A 188 -10.79 37.27 -1.61
CA ALA A 188 -9.66 38.15 -1.97
C ALA A 188 -9.81 38.91 -3.30
N GLU A 189 -10.83 38.65 -4.12
CA GLU A 189 -11.04 39.39 -5.37
C GLU A 189 -12.45 39.98 -5.41
N GLY A 190 -12.54 41.31 -5.34
CA GLY A 190 -13.78 42.04 -5.60
C GLY A 190 -14.21 43.10 -4.58
N ARG A 191 -13.29 43.89 -4.02
CA ARG A 191 -13.63 45.27 -3.62
C ARG A 191 -13.12 46.22 -4.69
N ASP A 192 -13.95 46.54 -5.67
CA ASP A 192 -13.91 47.87 -6.28
C ASP A 192 -15.31 48.32 -6.71
N ARG A 193 -15.80 49.29 -5.92
CA ARG A 193 -16.69 50.43 -6.23
C ARG A 193 -17.74 50.28 -7.34
N VAL A 194 -19.01 50.32 -6.95
CA VAL A 194 -19.99 51.31 -7.48
C VAL A 194 -20.95 51.71 -6.35
N SER A 195 -21.08 53.01 -6.08
CA SER A 195 -22.02 53.60 -5.13
C SER A 195 -23.40 53.84 -5.78
N PRO A 196 -24.50 53.83 -5.02
CA PRO A 196 -25.86 53.91 -5.56
C PRO A 196 -26.31 55.35 -5.86
N ILE A 197 -27.14 55.49 -6.90
CA ILE A 197 -28.22 56.49 -6.97
C ILE A 197 -29.52 55.68 -6.93
#